data_AF-A0A9D9PSZ8-F1
#
_entry.id   AF-A0A9D9PSZ8-F1
#
_cell.length_a   1.000
_cell.length_b   1.000
_cell.length_c   1.000
_cell.angle_alpha   90.00
_cell.angle_beta   90.00
_cell.angle_gamma   90.00
#
_symmetry.space_group_name_H-M   'P 1'
#
loop_
_entity.id
_entity.type
_entity.pdbx_description
1 polymer ?
#
loop_
_entity_poly.entity_id
_entity_poly.type
_entity_poly.pdbx_seq_one_letter_code
_entity_poly.pdbx_strand_id
1 'polypeptide(L)'
;PYNMQFITASSAKEAITLLRKKEVDLVLMDHMMPEMDGVEATTLIREFEDEYFKKLPIIALSANAVSGARKMFLEAGFNDFIPKPIEHSTLDRVLKKWLPAELICPPVRTVMVGGRRKSDREGGTAASGRLISVNLGLNYTGGNEEAYLDILKDFIERLPEKSAYINKLYEEEEWKDYVIETHALKSASLSVGSRTLSDAAKEMEMAGRACDFDKISTGHSVFLKYCNDVYDEGVKYLALKGIKVGEPIKPVKDNLKLAPPIKAEELLKILTKAADACAGFDADAASKLCEEASRYSFGGTNLKDVFGKAAKLVNDYEYDQAGGIINDFIKGINSTGGES
;
A
#
# COMPACT_ATOMS: atom_id res chain seq x y z
N PRO A 1 7.31 11.20 -16.30
CA PRO A 1 8.63 11.74 -16.72
C PRO A 1 9.65 10.68 -17.17
N TYR A 2 9.49 9.40 -16.77
CA TYR A 2 10.39 8.33 -17.17
C TYR A 2 9.68 7.41 -18.16
N ASN A 3 10.24 7.23 -19.36
CA ASN A 3 9.72 6.31 -20.38
C ASN A 3 10.40 4.94 -20.21
N MET A 4 10.31 4.38 -18.99
CA MET A 4 11.10 3.22 -18.58
C MET A 4 10.66 1.95 -19.32
N GLN A 5 11.64 1.15 -19.73
CA GLN A 5 11.43 -0.23 -20.15
C GLN A 5 11.75 -1.15 -18.98
N PHE A 6 10.86 -2.09 -18.69
CA PHE A 6 11.04 -3.02 -17.59
C PHE A 6 11.57 -4.35 -18.11
N ILE A 7 12.65 -4.82 -17.48
CA ILE A 7 13.16 -6.18 -17.65
C ILE A 7 13.05 -6.84 -16.27
N THR A 8 12.33 -7.94 -16.19
CA THR A 8 12.11 -8.67 -14.93
C THR A 8 12.98 -9.92 -14.90
N ALA A 9 13.56 -10.22 -13.73
CA ALA A 9 14.24 -11.48 -13.45
C ALA A 9 13.62 -12.12 -12.22
N SER A 10 13.46 -13.44 -12.24
CA SER A 10 12.88 -14.24 -11.17
C SER A 10 13.92 -14.84 -10.21
N SER A 11 15.21 -14.73 -10.56
CA SER A 11 16.34 -15.21 -9.74
C SER A 11 17.59 -14.35 -9.97
N ALA A 12 18.53 -14.39 -9.02
CA ALA A 12 19.83 -13.73 -9.14
C ALA A 12 20.63 -14.20 -10.37
N LYS A 13 20.56 -15.49 -10.70
CA LYS A 13 21.23 -16.08 -11.87
C LYS A 13 20.66 -15.54 -13.19
N GLU A 14 19.34 -15.41 -13.27
CA GLU A 14 18.67 -14.79 -14.42
C GLU A 14 19.04 -13.31 -14.53
N ALA A 15 19.03 -12.57 -13.41
CA ALA A 15 19.42 -11.17 -13.38
C ALA A 15 20.84 -10.96 -13.90
N ILE A 16 21.82 -11.73 -13.41
CA ILE A 16 23.21 -11.67 -13.87
C ILE A 16 23.31 -11.98 -15.37
N THR A 17 22.55 -12.95 -15.87
CA THR A 17 22.53 -13.31 -17.30
C THR A 17 21.99 -12.16 -18.17
N LEU A 18 20.91 -11.50 -17.73
CA LEU A 18 20.34 -10.35 -18.43
C LEU A 18 21.28 -9.15 -18.41
N LEU A 19 21.94 -8.89 -17.27
CA LEU A 19 22.87 -7.78 -17.11
C LEU A 19 24.11 -7.89 -18.02
N ARG A 20 24.48 -9.10 -18.46
CA ARG A 20 25.57 -9.30 -19.44
C ARG A 20 25.31 -8.64 -20.80
N LYS A 21 24.06 -8.33 -21.14
CA LYS A 21 23.72 -7.59 -22.36
C LYS A 21 24.10 -6.11 -22.30
N LYS A 22 24.29 -5.57 -21.08
CA LYS A 22 24.68 -4.17 -20.81
C LYS A 22 23.70 -3.10 -21.30
N GLU A 23 22.40 -3.40 -21.24
CA GLU A 23 21.32 -2.51 -21.70
C GLU A 23 20.49 -1.96 -20.53
N VAL A 24 20.96 -2.11 -19.29
CA VAL A 24 20.19 -1.75 -18.09
C VAL A 24 20.79 -0.51 -17.43
N ASP A 25 19.98 0.54 -17.25
CA ASP A 25 20.43 1.79 -16.65
C ASP A 25 20.36 1.80 -15.12
N LEU A 26 19.50 0.97 -14.53
CA LEU A 26 19.30 0.87 -13.09
C LEU A 26 18.68 -0.47 -12.71
N VAL A 27 19.11 -1.04 -11.59
CA VAL A 27 18.58 -2.29 -11.03
C VAL A 27 17.85 -2.01 -9.73
N LEU A 28 16.59 -2.45 -9.65
CA LEU A 28 15.87 -2.60 -8.38
C LEU A 28 16.00 -4.07 -7.96
N MET A 29 16.68 -4.32 -6.84
CA MET A 29 17.02 -5.67 -6.38
C MET A 29 16.32 -5.97 -5.06
N ASP A 30 15.59 -7.08 -4.99
CA ASP A 30 15.03 -7.53 -3.72
C ASP A 30 16.16 -8.02 -2.79
N HIS A 31 16.13 -7.60 -1.52
CA HIS A 31 17.08 -8.12 -0.54
C HIS A 31 16.82 -9.60 -0.24
N MET A 32 15.54 -9.99 -0.11
CA MET A 32 15.14 -11.34 0.28
C MET A 32 14.68 -12.12 -0.95
N MET A 33 15.55 -12.98 -1.49
CA MET A 33 15.26 -13.87 -2.62
C MET A 33 15.60 -15.32 -2.26
N PRO A 34 14.91 -16.32 -2.85
CA PRO A 34 15.26 -17.72 -2.67
C PRO A 34 16.59 -18.06 -3.34
N GLU A 35 17.29 -19.06 -2.79
CA GLU A 35 18.60 -19.58 -3.23
C GLU A 35 19.79 -18.64 -3.01
N MET A 36 19.73 -17.43 -3.57
CA MET A 36 20.78 -16.41 -3.47
C MET A 36 20.12 -15.06 -3.16
N ASP A 37 20.56 -14.43 -2.07
CA ASP A 37 19.98 -13.17 -1.62
C ASP A 37 20.47 -11.98 -2.45
N GLY A 38 19.84 -10.81 -2.27
CA GLY A 38 20.20 -9.61 -3.02
C GLY A 38 21.62 -9.10 -2.71
N VAL A 39 22.14 -9.38 -1.51
CA VAL A 39 23.49 -8.97 -1.08
C VAL A 39 24.55 -9.79 -1.81
N GLU A 40 24.37 -11.12 -1.85
CA GLU A 40 25.22 -12.04 -2.60
C GLU A 40 25.19 -11.71 -4.10
N ALA A 41 23.99 -11.52 -4.66
CA ALA A 41 23.82 -11.17 -6.07
C ALA A 41 24.54 -9.86 -6.43
N THR A 42 24.43 -8.83 -5.57
CA THR A 42 25.08 -7.54 -5.79
C THR A 42 26.60 -7.68 -5.70
N THR A 43 27.11 -8.43 -4.72
CA THR A 43 28.54 -8.70 -4.56
C THR A 43 29.11 -9.34 -5.83
N LEU A 44 28.46 -10.39 -6.35
CA LEU A 44 28.86 -11.04 -7.60
C LEU A 44 28.82 -10.10 -8.82
N ILE A 45 27.82 -9.20 -8.90
CA ILE A 45 27.77 -8.20 -9.97
C ILE A 45 28.96 -7.24 -9.86
N ARG A 46 29.38 -6.86 -8.65
CA ARG A 46 30.53 -5.96 -8.45
C ARG A 46 31.89 -6.61 -8.67
N GLU A 47 31.98 -7.94 -8.62
CA GLU A 47 33.20 -8.69 -8.92
C GLU A 47 33.58 -8.66 -10.42
N PHE A 48 32.64 -8.35 -11.32
CA PHE A 48 32.97 -8.20 -12.74
C PHE A 48 33.92 -7.00 -12.94
N GLU A 49 35.03 -7.22 -13.62
CA GLU A 49 36.05 -6.17 -13.84
C GLU A 49 35.56 -5.03 -14.75
N ASP A 50 34.46 -5.23 -15.48
CA ASP A 50 33.89 -4.27 -16.42
C ASP A 50 33.38 -2.99 -15.74
N GLU A 51 33.74 -1.85 -16.31
CA GLU A 51 33.31 -0.53 -15.83
C GLU A 51 31.79 -0.36 -15.79
N TYR A 52 31.06 -1.02 -16.70
CA TYR A 52 29.59 -0.99 -16.69
C TYR A 52 29.05 -1.53 -15.36
N PHE A 53 29.50 -2.72 -14.92
CA PHE A 53 29.00 -3.34 -13.69
C PHE A 53 29.46 -2.61 -12.44
N LYS A 54 30.58 -1.88 -12.47
CA LYS A 54 31.04 -1.06 -11.34
C LYS A 54 30.20 0.21 -11.17
N LYS A 55 29.71 0.78 -12.28
CA LYS A 55 28.93 2.04 -12.30
C LYS A 55 27.42 1.84 -12.28
N LEU A 56 26.93 0.66 -12.64
CA LEU A 56 25.51 0.33 -12.67
C LEU A 56 24.85 0.63 -11.31
N PRO A 57 23.86 1.53 -11.24
CA PRO A 57 23.12 1.76 -10.01
C PRO A 57 22.30 0.54 -9.60
N ILE A 58 22.58 -0.01 -8.41
CA ILE A 58 21.83 -1.13 -7.83
C ILE A 58 21.18 -0.64 -6.53
N ILE A 59 19.85 -0.66 -6.50
CA ILE A 59 19.04 -0.16 -5.40
C ILE A 59 18.37 -1.34 -4.70
N ALA A 60 18.61 -1.49 -3.39
CA ALA A 60 17.98 -2.55 -2.60
C ALA A 60 16.51 -2.23 -2.31
N LEU A 61 15.65 -3.24 -2.41
CA LEU A 61 14.27 -3.21 -1.89
C LEU A 61 14.26 -4.01 -0.58
N SER A 62 13.97 -3.36 0.55
CA SER A 62 14.06 -4.00 1.87
C SER A 62 12.78 -3.85 2.68
N ALA A 63 12.32 -4.94 3.30
CA ALA A 63 11.26 -4.91 4.31
C ALA A 63 11.75 -4.41 5.69
N ASN A 64 13.07 -4.36 5.91
CA ASN A 64 13.67 -4.04 7.20
C ASN A 64 14.59 -2.81 7.05
N ALA A 65 14.02 -1.61 7.21
CA ALA A 65 14.72 -0.34 7.03
C ALA A 65 15.29 0.24 8.34
N VAL A 66 15.71 -0.64 9.26
CA VAL A 66 16.23 -0.23 10.57
C VAL A 66 17.63 0.38 10.43
N SER A 67 17.96 1.27 11.37
CA SER A 67 19.30 1.81 11.59
C SER A 67 20.34 0.69 11.69
N GLY A 68 21.13 0.49 10.63
CA GLY A 68 22.17 -0.56 10.54
C GLY A 68 22.21 -1.23 9.17
N ALA A 69 21.06 -1.48 8.55
CA ALA A 69 20.95 -2.12 7.24
C ALA A 69 21.63 -1.31 6.13
N ARG A 70 21.66 0.03 6.25
CA ARG A 70 22.34 0.92 5.30
C ARG A 70 23.83 0.61 5.16
N LYS A 71 24.52 0.30 6.27
CA LYS A 71 25.95 0.02 6.25
C LYS A 71 26.23 -1.29 5.53
N MET A 72 25.47 -2.33 5.86
CA MET A 72 25.52 -3.64 5.20
C MET A 72 25.27 -3.53 3.68
N PHE A 73 24.25 -2.78 3.25
CA PHE A 73 23.98 -2.59 1.83
C PHE A 73 25.10 -1.83 1.11
N LEU A 74 25.66 -0.79 1.73
CA LEU A 74 26.79 -0.06 1.15
C LEU A 74 28.05 -0.95 1.02
N GLU A 75 28.34 -1.78 2.02
CA GLU A 75 29.47 -2.72 2.00
C GLU A 75 29.32 -3.79 0.93
N ALA A 76 28.09 -4.25 0.66
CA ALA A 76 27.77 -5.18 -0.42
C ALA A 76 27.80 -4.54 -1.83
N GLY A 77 27.97 -3.22 -1.92
CA GLY A 77 28.05 -2.49 -3.19
C GLY A 77 26.71 -1.97 -3.74
N PHE A 78 25.66 -1.90 -2.91
CA PHE A 78 24.45 -1.17 -3.26
C PHE A 78 24.68 0.34 -3.24
N ASN A 79 23.93 1.04 -4.08
CA ASN A 79 23.98 2.50 -4.19
C ASN A 79 22.99 3.18 -3.24
N ASP A 80 21.80 2.60 -3.07
CA ASP A 80 20.76 3.11 -2.17
C ASP A 80 19.77 1.99 -1.81
N PHE A 81 18.76 2.33 -1.02
CA PHE A 81 17.66 1.41 -0.74
C PHE A 81 16.30 2.11 -0.72
N ILE A 82 15.25 1.32 -0.95
CA ILE A 82 13.85 1.71 -0.83
C ILE A 82 13.17 0.74 0.17
N PRO A 83 12.59 1.27 1.26
CA PRO A 83 11.78 0.45 2.16
C PRO A 83 10.53 -0.06 1.46
N LYS A 84 10.13 -1.29 1.76
CA LYS A 84 8.81 -1.83 1.44
C LYS A 84 7.84 -1.52 2.59
N PRO A 85 6.58 -1.12 2.32
CA PRO A 85 5.96 -0.96 1.00
C PRO A 85 6.55 0.22 0.21
N ILE A 86 6.68 0.06 -1.11
CA ILE A 86 7.34 1.05 -1.97
C ILE A 86 6.42 2.27 -2.15
N GLU A 87 6.81 3.40 -1.55
CA GLU A 87 6.14 4.68 -1.78
C GLU A 87 6.64 5.34 -3.07
N HIS A 88 5.71 5.85 -3.89
CA HIS A 88 6.05 6.53 -5.15
C HIS A 88 6.99 7.74 -4.94
N SER A 89 6.80 8.50 -3.86
CA SER A 89 7.67 9.62 -3.48
C SER A 89 9.12 9.19 -3.25
N THR A 90 9.29 8.04 -2.60
CA THR A 90 10.59 7.45 -2.29
C THR A 90 11.25 6.88 -3.55
N LEU A 91 10.46 6.19 -4.39
CA LEU A 91 10.92 5.69 -5.68
C LEU A 91 11.34 6.85 -6.60
N ASP A 92 10.52 7.89 -6.75
CA ASP A 92 10.84 9.06 -7.57
C ASP A 92 12.12 9.77 -7.10
N ARG A 93 12.30 9.92 -5.78
CA ARG A 93 13.53 10.49 -5.20
C ARG A 93 14.77 9.66 -5.57
N VAL A 94 14.67 8.33 -5.50
CA VAL A 94 15.79 7.43 -5.82
C VAL A 94 16.08 7.42 -7.31
N LEU A 95 15.05 7.34 -8.16
CA LEU A 95 15.21 7.40 -9.62
C LEU A 95 15.85 8.71 -10.07
N LYS A 96 15.43 9.87 -9.54
CA LYS A 96 16.05 11.17 -9.84
C LYS A 96 17.52 11.25 -9.42
N LYS A 97 17.88 10.54 -8.37
CA LYS A 97 19.24 10.57 -7.82
C LYS A 97 20.19 9.70 -8.63
N TRP A 98 19.72 8.57 -9.16
CA TRP A 98 20.58 7.52 -9.71
C TRP A 98 20.48 7.33 -11.22
N LEU A 99 19.39 7.76 -11.87
CA LEU A 99 19.35 7.79 -13.33
C LEU A 99 20.15 8.99 -13.86
N PRO A 100 20.88 8.83 -14.98
CA PRO A 100 21.50 9.95 -15.69
C PRO A 100 20.51 11.06 -15.98
N ALA A 101 20.90 12.31 -15.74
CA ALA A 101 20.05 13.48 -15.99
C ALA A 101 19.59 13.61 -17.46
N GLU A 102 20.30 12.95 -18.38
CA GLU A 102 19.98 12.87 -19.81
C GLU A 102 18.85 11.87 -20.11
N LEU A 103 18.72 10.82 -19.30
CA LEU A 103 17.65 9.82 -19.39
C LEU A 103 16.40 10.24 -18.59
N ILE A 104 16.58 11.18 -17.67
CA ILE A 104 15.50 11.86 -16.99
C ILE A 104 15.06 13.01 -17.90
N CYS A 105 13.99 12.81 -18.67
CA CYS A 105 13.34 13.94 -19.33
C CYS A 105 13.08 15.01 -18.26
N PRO A 106 13.64 16.23 -18.39
CA PRO A 106 13.46 17.23 -17.36
C PRO A 106 11.95 17.39 -17.17
N PRO A 107 11.43 17.42 -15.93
CA PRO A 107 10.13 18.03 -15.74
C PRO A 107 10.26 19.41 -16.39
N VAL A 108 9.37 19.73 -17.33
CA VAL A 108 9.28 21.08 -17.90
C VAL A 108 9.49 22.02 -16.73
N ARG A 109 10.61 22.75 -16.72
CA ARG A 109 10.94 23.67 -15.64
C ARG A 109 9.77 24.63 -15.61
N THR A 110 8.89 24.50 -14.61
CA THR A 110 7.98 25.56 -14.25
C THR A 110 8.87 26.74 -13.94
N VAL A 111 8.93 27.69 -14.87
CA VAL A 111 9.61 28.96 -14.63
C VAL A 111 8.85 29.58 -13.47
N MET A 112 9.45 29.56 -12.28
CA MET A 112 9.04 30.44 -11.20
C MET A 112 9.43 31.85 -11.65
N VAL A 113 8.53 32.52 -12.38
CA VAL A 113 8.65 33.96 -12.61
C VAL A 113 8.13 34.65 -11.36
N GLY A 114 9.06 34.93 -10.44
CA GLY A 114 8.92 36.08 -9.55
C GLY A 114 8.95 37.35 -10.38
N GLY A 115 7.78 37.93 -10.65
CA GLY A 115 7.64 39.20 -11.36
C GLY A 115 6.27 39.81 -11.09
N ARG A 116 6.23 40.90 -10.32
CA ARG A 116 5.04 41.73 -10.13
C ARG A 116 4.66 42.47 -11.42
N ARG A 117 3.33 42.54 -11.66
CA ARG A 117 2.56 43.44 -12.56
C ARG A 117 2.79 43.19 -14.07
N LYS A 118 1.79 43.23 -14.95
CA LYS A 118 0.46 43.89 -14.95
C LYS A 118 -0.39 43.20 -16.04
N SER A 119 -1.71 43.14 -15.81
CA SER A 119 -2.81 43.07 -16.77
C SER A 119 -2.54 42.43 -18.15
N ASP A 120 -3.12 41.26 -18.39
CA ASP A 120 -3.98 41.08 -19.55
C ASP A 120 -5.22 40.29 -19.12
N ARG A 121 -6.35 41.01 -19.16
CA ARG A 121 -7.69 40.45 -19.17
C ARG A 121 -7.95 39.98 -20.59
N GLU A 122 -7.85 38.68 -20.81
CA GLU A 122 -8.68 37.94 -21.76
C GLU A 122 -9.00 36.64 -21.02
N GLY A 123 -10.16 36.50 -20.41
CA GLY A 123 -11.43 36.39 -21.12
C GLY A 123 -11.89 34.93 -21.12
N GLY A 124 -11.95 34.32 -19.94
CA GLY A 124 -12.42 32.95 -19.72
C GLY A 124 -12.84 32.79 -18.27
N THR A 125 -14.12 33.06 -18.02
CA THR A 125 -14.90 32.85 -16.79
C THR A 125 -14.33 31.86 -15.76
N ALA A 126 -14.35 32.27 -14.49
CA ALA A 126 -14.40 31.34 -13.37
C ALA A 126 -15.64 30.44 -13.51
N ALA A 127 -15.47 29.23 -14.06
CA ALA A 127 -16.47 28.15 -14.04
C ALA A 127 -15.92 26.91 -14.75
N SER A 128 -15.35 25.97 -13.99
CA SER A 128 -15.70 24.58 -14.23
C SER A 128 -15.43 23.86 -12.93
N GLY A 129 -16.49 23.42 -12.23
CA GLY A 129 -16.41 22.51 -11.08
C GLY A 129 -15.95 21.11 -11.52
N ARG A 130 -14.87 21.04 -12.30
CA ARG A 130 -14.22 19.81 -12.72
C ARG A 130 -13.22 19.41 -11.66
N LEU A 131 -13.41 18.22 -11.12
CA LEU A 131 -12.53 17.56 -10.17
C LEU A 131 -11.37 16.88 -10.87
N ILE A 132 -11.47 16.59 -12.17
CA ILE A 132 -10.39 15.97 -12.96
C ILE A 132 -9.85 16.98 -13.98
N SER A 133 -8.58 17.34 -13.81
CA SER A 133 -7.85 18.14 -14.78
C SER A 133 -7.05 17.23 -15.72
N VAL A 134 -7.57 17.03 -16.94
CA VAL A 134 -6.90 16.21 -17.98
C VAL A 134 -5.49 16.73 -18.27
N ASN A 135 -5.32 18.04 -18.40
CA ASN A 135 -4.01 18.65 -18.63
C ASN A 135 -3.02 18.35 -17.49
N LEU A 136 -3.52 18.30 -16.24
CA LEU A 136 -2.68 17.93 -15.11
C LEU A 136 -2.28 16.45 -15.17
N GLY A 137 -3.23 15.56 -15.50
CA GLY A 137 -2.97 14.13 -15.64
C GLY A 137 -2.02 13.79 -16.78
N LEU A 138 -2.15 14.47 -17.93
CA LEU A 138 -1.26 14.33 -19.08
C LEU A 138 0.21 14.68 -18.76
N ASN A 139 0.46 15.54 -17.78
CA ASN A 139 1.83 15.82 -17.33
C ASN A 139 2.51 14.58 -16.71
N TYR A 140 1.73 13.64 -16.17
CA TYR A 140 2.25 12.39 -15.60
C TYR A 140 2.56 11.35 -16.68
N THR A 141 1.95 11.47 -17.86
CA THR A 141 2.15 10.57 -19.02
C THR A 141 3.04 11.16 -20.10
N GLY A 142 3.69 12.31 -19.85
CA GLY A 142 4.53 12.97 -20.83
C GLY A 142 3.76 13.47 -22.06
N GLY A 143 2.46 13.76 -21.89
CA GLY A 143 1.57 14.20 -22.96
C GLY A 143 0.95 13.07 -23.78
N ASN A 144 1.22 11.80 -23.46
CA ASN A 144 0.58 10.66 -24.13
C ASN A 144 -0.86 10.50 -23.63
N GLU A 145 -1.83 10.75 -24.53
CA GLU A 145 -3.26 10.68 -24.23
C GLU A 145 -3.76 9.25 -24.04
N GLU A 146 -3.30 8.28 -24.84
CA GLU A 146 -3.69 6.87 -24.70
C GLU A 146 -3.25 6.32 -23.34
N ALA A 147 -1.98 6.55 -22.98
CA ALA A 147 -1.46 6.15 -21.67
C ALA A 147 -2.18 6.84 -20.51
N TYR A 148 -2.63 8.09 -20.70
CA TYR A 148 -3.43 8.78 -19.68
C TYR A 148 -4.82 8.16 -19.53
N LEU A 149 -5.46 7.79 -20.63
CA LEU A 149 -6.77 7.13 -20.59
C LEU A 149 -6.69 5.77 -19.91
N ASP A 150 -5.62 5.01 -20.12
CA ASP A 150 -5.38 3.74 -19.41
C ASP A 150 -5.23 3.95 -17.90
N ILE A 151 -4.37 4.90 -17.49
CA ILE A 151 -4.18 5.22 -16.06
C ILE A 151 -5.47 5.73 -15.42
N LEU A 152 -6.21 6.59 -16.13
CA LEU A 152 -7.49 7.12 -15.66
C LEU A 152 -8.50 6.00 -15.52
N LYS A 153 -8.59 5.09 -16.50
CA LYS A 153 -9.49 3.94 -16.45
C LYS A 153 -9.16 3.05 -15.25
N ASP A 154 -7.90 2.63 -15.10
CA ASP A 154 -7.45 1.80 -13.97
C ASP A 154 -7.76 2.45 -12.61
N PHE A 155 -7.55 3.75 -12.51
CA PHE A 155 -7.86 4.51 -11.29
C PHE A 155 -9.36 4.51 -11.01
N ILE A 156 -10.19 4.84 -12.00
CA ILE A 156 -11.65 4.93 -11.84
C ILE A 156 -12.26 3.56 -11.55
N GLU A 157 -11.75 2.47 -12.14
CA GLU A 157 -12.21 1.10 -11.86
C GLU A 157 -11.91 0.67 -10.40
N ARG A 158 -10.77 1.11 -9.84
CA ARG A 158 -10.33 0.72 -8.48
C ARG A 158 -10.77 1.68 -7.37
N LEU A 159 -11.16 2.91 -7.70
CA LEU A 159 -11.49 3.94 -6.73
C LEU A 159 -12.64 3.53 -5.77
N PRO A 160 -13.74 2.89 -6.23
CA PRO A 160 -14.80 2.44 -5.34
C PRO A 160 -14.32 1.45 -4.27
N GLU A 161 -13.56 0.43 -4.67
CA GLU A 161 -13.01 -0.58 -3.75
C GLU A 161 -12.06 0.05 -2.73
N LYS A 162 -11.15 0.93 -3.21
CA LYS A 162 -10.21 1.63 -2.34
C LYS A 162 -10.93 2.53 -1.32
N SER A 163 -11.96 3.25 -1.76
CA SER A 163 -12.75 4.12 -0.87
C SER A 163 -13.54 3.34 0.17
N ALA A 164 -14.12 2.19 -0.20
CA ALA A 164 -14.82 1.31 0.72
C ALA A 164 -13.87 0.69 1.76
N TYR A 165 -12.67 0.29 1.34
CA TYR A 165 -11.66 -0.21 2.26
C TYR A 165 -11.17 0.87 3.24
N ILE A 166 -10.96 2.10 2.78
CA ILE A 166 -10.61 3.23 3.66
C ILE A 166 -11.74 3.54 4.65
N ASN A 167 -13.01 3.46 4.23
CA ASN A 167 -14.15 3.61 5.14
C ASN A 167 -14.19 2.50 6.20
N LYS A 168 -13.92 1.25 5.80
CA LYS A 168 -13.83 0.13 6.75
C LYS A 168 -12.76 0.37 7.82
N LEU A 169 -11.55 0.79 7.40
CA LEU A 169 -10.47 1.11 8.34
C LEU A 169 -10.83 2.26 9.30
N TYR A 170 -11.64 3.21 8.84
CA TYR A 170 -12.16 4.28 9.69
C TYR A 170 -13.20 3.75 10.71
N GLU A 171 -14.12 2.88 10.28
CA GLU A 171 -15.12 2.26 11.17
C GLU A 171 -14.50 1.33 12.21
N GLU A 172 -13.41 0.65 11.85
CA GLU A 172 -12.64 -0.25 12.73
C GLU A 172 -11.57 0.49 13.55
N GLU A 173 -11.42 1.81 13.38
CA GLU A 173 -10.41 2.65 14.04
C GLU A 173 -8.95 2.16 13.81
N GLU A 174 -8.68 1.53 12.67
CA GLU A 174 -7.36 1.02 12.28
C GLU A 174 -6.48 2.14 11.69
N TRP A 175 -6.12 3.11 12.53
CA TRP A 175 -5.51 4.39 12.11
C TRP A 175 -4.18 4.26 11.39
N LYS A 176 -3.39 3.22 11.69
CA LYS A 176 -2.12 2.98 11.02
C LYS A 176 -2.32 2.66 9.55
N ASP A 177 -3.22 1.73 9.26
CA ASP A 177 -3.51 1.32 7.89
C ASP A 177 -4.33 2.40 7.17
N TYR A 178 -5.20 3.12 7.90
CA TYR A 178 -5.90 4.29 7.38
C TYR A 178 -4.94 5.34 6.80
N VAL A 179 -3.86 5.66 7.51
CA VAL A 179 -2.81 6.61 7.05
C VAL A 179 -2.10 6.09 5.80
N ILE A 180 -1.78 4.80 5.75
CA ILE A 180 -1.12 4.17 4.59
C ILE A 180 -2.03 4.27 3.35
N GLU A 181 -3.30 3.94 3.51
CA GLU A 181 -4.26 3.87 2.42
C GLU A 181 -4.64 5.27 1.89
N THR A 182 -4.80 6.26 2.78
CA THR A 182 -5.01 7.66 2.40
C THR A 182 -3.76 8.28 1.76
N HIS A 183 -2.55 7.94 2.21
CA HIS A 183 -1.30 8.33 1.56
C HIS A 183 -1.20 7.78 0.12
N ALA A 184 -1.56 6.50 -0.08
CA ALA A 184 -1.56 5.88 -1.39
C ALA A 184 -2.58 6.57 -2.32
N LEU A 185 -3.79 6.84 -1.83
CA LEU A 185 -4.84 7.48 -2.63
C LEU A 185 -4.48 8.93 -3.00
N LYS A 186 -3.80 9.67 -2.11
CA LYS A 186 -3.31 11.03 -2.39
C LYS A 186 -2.48 11.09 -3.67
N SER A 187 -1.52 10.17 -3.80
CA SER A 187 -0.59 10.16 -4.95
C SER A 187 -1.29 9.70 -6.22
N ALA A 188 -2.15 8.68 -6.13
CA ALA A 188 -2.94 8.17 -7.25
C ALA A 188 -3.94 9.21 -7.79
N SER A 189 -4.54 10.01 -6.90
CA SER A 189 -5.47 11.07 -7.29
C SER A 189 -4.78 12.17 -8.10
N LEU A 190 -3.54 12.50 -7.73
CA LEU A 190 -2.77 13.52 -8.44
C LEU A 190 -2.35 13.05 -9.85
N SER A 191 -2.01 11.77 -10.03
CA SER A 191 -1.62 11.23 -11.34
C SER A 191 -2.75 11.24 -12.37
N VAL A 192 -4.00 11.17 -11.94
CA VAL A 192 -5.17 11.32 -12.84
C VAL A 192 -5.61 12.77 -13.02
N GLY A 193 -4.97 13.71 -12.30
CA GLY A 193 -5.26 15.14 -12.39
C GLY A 193 -6.30 15.65 -11.39
N SER A 194 -6.63 14.88 -10.33
CA SER A 194 -7.55 15.29 -9.27
C SER A 194 -6.81 15.90 -8.08
N ARG A 195 -6.72 17.23 -8.05
CA ARG A 195 -6.12 17.97 -6.92
C ARG A 195 -6.99 17.94 -5.69
N THR A 196 -8.30 18.13 -5.86
CA THR A 196 -9.25 18.19 -4.75
C THR A 196 -9.24 16.90 -3.93
N LEU A 197 -9.27 15.74 -4.58
CA LEU A 197 -9.20 14.45 -3.87
C LEU A 197 -7.80 14.20 -3.28
N SER A 198 -6.75 14.62 -3.97
CA SER A 198 -5.38 14.54 -3.44
C SER A 198 -5.23 15.36 -2.14
N ASP A 199 -5.75 16.58 -2.13
CA ASP A 199 -5.71 17.47 -0.97
C ASP A 199 -6.56 16.92 0.19
N ALA A 200 -7.76 16.41 -0.09
CA ALA A 200 -8.61 15.76 0.92
C ALA A 200 -7.93 14.51 1.52
N ALA A 201 -7.32 13.66 0.69
CA ALA A 201 -6.57 12.49 1.15
C ALA A 201 -5.37 12.89 2.01
N LYS A 202 -4.66 13.97 1.64
CA LYS A 202 -3.54 14.52 2.42
C LYS A 202 -3.99 15.03 3.78
N GLU A 203 -5.14 15.69 3.86
CA GLU A 203 -5.68 16.16 5.14
C GLU A 203 -5.99 15.00 6.08
N MET A 204 -6.58 13.92 5.57
CA MET A 204 -6.85 12.70 6.33
C MET A 204 -5.57 11.98 6.76
N GLU A 205 -4.58 11.88 5.86
CA GLU A 205 -3.26 11.34 6.19
C GLU A 205 -2.59 12.12 7.32
N MET A 206 -2.58 13.46 7.23
CA MET A 206 -1.96 14.32 8.24
C MET A 206 -2.68 14.25 9.58
N ALA A 207 -4.02 14.21 9.57
CA ALA A 207 -4.81 14.07 10.78
C ALA A 207 -4.56 12.70 11.47
N GLY A 208 -4.51 11.62 10.69
CA GLY A 208 -4.14 10.29 11.20
C GLY A 208 -2.73 10.23 11.79
N ARG A 209 -1.73 10.82 11.12
CA ARG A 209 -0.35 10.90 11.64
C ARG A 209 -0.23 11.73 12.92
N ALA A 210 -1.08 12.74 13.06
CA ALA A 210 -1.12 13.62 14.24
C ALA A 210 -2.02 13.08 15.36
N CYS A 211 -2.68 11.94 15.16
CA CYS A 211 -3.70 11.38 16.05
C CYS A 211 -4.85 12.37 16.36
N ASP A 212 -5.20 13.23 15.39
CA ASP A 212 -6.26 14.22 15.49
C ASP A 212 -7.60 13.63 15.00
N PHE A 213 -8.21 12.79 15.84
CA PHE A 213 -9.40 12.01 15.50
C PHE A 213 -10.66 12.89 15.29
N ASP A 214 -10.73 14.06 15.93
CA ASP A 214 -11.80 15.04 15.72
C ASP A 214 -11.75 15.59 14.28
N LYS A 215 -10.56 15.84 13.76
CA LYS A 215 -10.37 16.28 12.39
C LYS A 215 -10.65 15.17 11.38
N ILE A 216 -10.35 13.91 11.70
CA ILE A 216 -10.70 12.76 10.86
C ILE A 216 -12.22 12.60 10.81
N SER A 217 -12.91 12.56 11.96
CA SER A 217 -14.37 12.35 12.01
C SER A 217 -15.15 13.43 11.24
N THR A 218 -14.71 14.69 11.32
CA THR A 218 -15.32 15.81 10.59
C THR A 218 -14.98 15.81 9.10
N GLY A 219 -13.77 15.39 8.72
CA GLY A 219 -13.31 15.43 7.33
C GLY A 219 -13.57 14.15 6.52
N HIS A 220 -13.72 12.99 7.16
CA HIS A 220 -13.79 11.68 6.50
C HIS A 220 -15.00 11.58 5.55
N SER A 221 -16.17 12.06 5.99
CA SER A 221 -17.38 12.07 5.17
C SER A 221 -17.24 12.93 3.90
N VAL A 222 -16.55 14.07 4.02
CA VAL A 222 -16.25 14.97 2.89
C VAL A 222 -15.24 14.34 1.94
N PHE A 223 -14.22 13.67 2.49
CA PHE A 223 -13.25 12.91 1.72
C PHE A 223 -13.92 11.80 0.88
N LEU A 224 -14.81 10.99 1.47
CA LEU A 224 -15.56 9.97 0.74
C LEU A 224 -16.47 10.56 -0.34
N LYS A 225 -17.07 11.73 -0.08
CA LYS A 225 -17.83 12.45 -1.10
C LYS A 225 -16.95 12.80 -2.31
N TYR A 226 -15.73 13.28 -2.08
CA TYR A 226 -14.80 13.56 -3.19
C TYR A 226 -14.39 12.29 -3.95
N CYS A 227 -14.26 11.13 -3.30
CA CYS A 227 -14.05 9.86 -4.00
C CYS A 227 -15.19 9.57 -4.99
N ASN A 228 -16.44 9.72 -4.54
CA ASN A 228 -17.62 9.48 -5.39
C ASN A 228 -17.73 10.52 -6.52
N ASP A 229 -17.53 11.80 -6.21
CA ASP A 229 -17.65 12.86 -7.22
C ASP A 229 -16.56 12.71 -8.31
N VAL A 230 -15.33 12.31 -7.94
CA VAL A 230 -14.24 12.01 -8.89
C VAL A 230 -14.56 10.76 -9.72
N TYR A 231 -15.10 9.71 -9.10
CA TYR A 231 -15.54 8.52 -9.81
C TYR A 231 -16.56 8.87 -10.91
N ASP A 232 -17.62 9.59 -10.54
CA ASP A 232 -18.69 9.99 -11.44
C ASP A 232 -18.18 10.86 -12.60
N GLU A 233 -17.28 11.80 -12.33
CA GLU A 233 -16.68 12.63 -13.36
C GLU A 233 -15.77 11.81 -14.30
N GLY A 234 -14.98 10.90 -13.76
CA GLY A 234 -14.09 10.05 -14.55
C GLY A 234 -14.83 9.07 -15.44
N VAL A 235 -15.90 8.43 -14.94
CA VAL A 235 -16.78 7.58 -15.75
C VAL A 235 -17.40 8.37 -16.90
N LYS A 236 -17.91 9.57 -16.64
CA LYS A 236 -18.47 10.45 -17.70
C LYS A 236 -17.41 10.81 -18.74
N TYR A 237 -16.20 11.15 -18.31
CA TYR A 237 -15.11 11.50 -19.21
C TYR A 237 -14.66 10.32 -20.09
N LEU A 238 -14.49 9.12 -19.50
CA LEU A 238 -14.13 7.91 -20.24
C LEU A 238 -15.22 7.51 -21.23
N ALA A 239 -16.49 7.63 -20.85
CA ALA A 239 -17.62 7.38 -21.74
C ALA A 239 -17.62 8.33 -22.96
N LEU A 240 -17.30 9.62 -22.78
CA LEU A 240 -17.14 10.58 -23.88
C LEU A 240 -16.00 10.21 -24.84
N LYS A 241 -15.00 9.47 -24.36
CA LYS A 241 -13.88 8.94 -25.15
C LYS A 241 -14.16 7.56 -25.76
N GLY A 242 -15.38 7.04 -25.61
CA GLY A 242 -15.77 5.72 -26.11
C GLY A 242 -15.23 4.55 -25.28
N ILE A 243 -14.66 4.83 -24.10
CA ILE A 243 -14.11 3.82 -23.19
C ILE A 243 -15.19 3.44 -22.19
N LYS A 244 -15.57 2.16 -22.19
CA LYS A 244 -16.45 1.61 -21.15
C LYS A 244 -15.60 1.29 -19.93
N VAL A 245 -15.92 1.95 -18.83
CA VAL A 245 -15.52 1.50 -17.49
C VAL A 245 -16.35 0.25 -17.21
N GLY A 246 -15.73 -0.81 -16.67
CA GLY A 246 -16.51 -1.94 -16.15
C GLY A 246 -17.60 -1.45 -15.19
N GLU A 247 -18.66 -2.24 -14.98
CA GLU A 247 -19.50 -1.99 -13.81
C GLU A 247 -18.56 -1.87 -12.61
N PRO A 248 -18.75 -0.88 -11.70
CA PRO A 248 -18.00 -0.89 -10.47
C PRO A 248 -18.16 -2.30 -9.95
N ILE A 249 -17.04 -2.99 -9.73
CA ILE A 249 -17.08 -4.24 -9.00
C ILE A 249 -17.73 -3.80 -7.70
N LYS A 250 -19.03 -4.12 -7.55
CA LYS A 250 -19.76 -3.81 -6.32
C LYS A 250 -18.80 -4.26 -5.26
N PRO A 251 -18.44 -3.38 -4.29
CA PRO A 251 -17.47 -3.73 -3.27
C PRO A 251 -17.85 -5.13 -2.92
N VAL A 252 -16.95 -6.09 -3.19
CA VAL A 252 -17.27 -7.50 -2.97
C VAL A 252 -17.88 -7.42 -1.60
N LYS A 253 -19.20 -7.67 -1.52
CA LYS A 253 -19.80 -7.93 -0.24
C LYS A 253 -18.97 -9.14 0.08
N ASP A 254 -17.92 -8.93 0.87
CA ASP A 254 -17.23 -9.97 1.59
C ASP A 254 -18.44 -10.72 2.08
N ASN A 255 -18.68 -11.86 1.42
CA ASN A 255 -19.93 -12.55 1.64
C ASN A 255 -19.85 -12.73 3.14
N LEU A 256 -20.76 -12.09 3.87
CA LEU A 256 -21.14 -12.52 5.18
C LEU A 256 -21.68 -13.94 4.96
N LYS A 257 -20.79 -14.89 4.66
CA LYS A 257 -20.76 -16.12 5.41
C LYS A 257 -20.55 -15.62 6.81
N LEU A 258 -21.68 -15.37 7.47
CA LEU A 258 -21.77 -15.39 8.91
C LEU A 258 -20.86 -16.54 9.32
N ALA A 259 -19.73 -16.23 10.00
CA ALA A 259 -18.78 -17.25 10.41
C ALA A 259 -19.60 -18.35 11.09
N PRO A 260 -19.49 -19.62 10.67
CA PRO A 260 -20.42 -20.66 11.12
C PRO A 260 -20.53 -20.63 12.65
N PRO A 261 -21.76 -20.67 13.20
CA PRO A 261 -21.91 -20.68 14.65
C PRO A 261 -21.30 -21.96 15.19
N ILE A 262 -20.49 -21.84 16.23
CA ILE A 262 -19.88 -22.98 16.93
C ILE A 262 -20.58 -23.20 18.28
N LYS A 263 -20.74 -24.47 18.68
CA LYS A 263 -21.28 -24.79 20.01
C LYS A 263 -20.26 -24.44 21.10
N ALA A 264 -20.75 -24.01 22.26
CA ALA A 264 -19.90 -23.65 23.40
C ALA A 264 -18.89 -24.76 23.75
N GLU A 265 -19.35 -26.02 23.78
CA GLU A 265 -18.49 -27.18 24.08
C GLU A 265 -17.37 -27.40 23.07
N GLU A 266 -17.62 -27.17 21.78
CA GLU A 266 -16.64 -27.33 20.71
C GLU A 266 -15.64 -26.18 20.73
N LEU A 267 -16.12 -24.96 20.94
CA LEU A 267 -15.26 -23.79 21.08
C LEU A 267 -14.36 -23.89 22.31
N LEU A 268 -14.91 -24.29 23.46
CA LEU A 268 -14.12 -24.51 24.68
C LEU A 268 -13.00 -25.53 24.46
N LYS A 269 -13.23 -26.61 23.69
CA LYS A 269 -12.17 -27.57 23.37
C LYS A 269 -11.03 -26.96 22.56
N ILE A 270 -11.34 -26.09 21.59
CA ILE A 270 -10.33 -25.39 20.78
C ILE A 270 -9.55 -24.41 21.66
N LEU A 271 -10.26 -23.60 22.45
CA LEU A 271 -9.66 -22.56 23.28
C LEU A 271 -8.82 -23.12 24.42
N THR A 272 -9.26 -24.19 25.09
CA THR A 272 -8.45 -24.85 26.14
C THR A 272 -7.15 -25.41 25.56
N LYS A 273 -7.20 -26.06 24.38
CA LYS A 273 -5.99 -26.52 23.71
C LYS A 273 -5.07 -25.37 23.31
N ALA A 274 -5.64 -24.25 22.86
CA ALA A 274 -4.87 -23.07 22.49
C ALA A 274 -4.18 -22.45 23.72
N ALA A 275 -4.87 -22.39 24.86
CA ALA A 275 -4.32 -21.92 26.13
C ALA A 275 -3.22 -22.85 26.66
N ASP A 276 -3.42 -24.17 26.59
CA ASP A 276 -2.41 -25.16 26.97
C ASP A 276 -1.17 -25.07 26.07
N ALA A 277 -1.35 -24.87 24.77
CA ALA A 277 -0.26 -24.66 23.82
C ALA A 277 0.51 -23.35 24.11
N CYS A 278 -0.17 -22.27 24.48
CA CYS A 278 0.47 -21.03 24.92
C CYS A 278 1.28 -21.25 26.21
N ALA A 279 0.73 -21.95 27.20
CA ALA A 279 1.42 -22.26 28.45
C ALA A 279 2.62 -23.22 28.24
N GLY A 280 2.56 -24.07 27.22
CA GLY A 280 3.63 -24.96 26.77
C GLY A 280 4.63 -24.32 25.81
N PHE A 281 4.48 -23.04 25.47
CA PHE A 281 5.31 -22.30 24.51
C PHE A 281 5.37 -22.93 23.10
N ASP A 282 4.31 -23.63 22.70
CA ASP A 282 4.19 -24.24 21.37
C ASP A 282 3.54 -23.25 20.40
N ALA A 283 4.37 -22.43 19.72
CA ALA A 283 3.92 -21.41 18.77
C ALA A 283 3.09 -22.00 17.62
N ASP A 284 3.54 -23.10 17.03
CA ASP A 284 2.88 -23.70 15.87
C ASP A 284 1.49 -24.24 16.22
N ALA A 285 1.35 -24.90 17.37
CA ALA A 285 0.07 -25.40 17.84
C ALA A 285 -0.85 -24.25 18.27
N ALA A 286 -0.35 -23.29 19.05
CA ALA A 286 -1.15 -22.17 19.54
C ALA A 286 -1.66 -21.28 18.40
N SER A 287 -0.82 -20.99 17.41
CA SER A 287 -1.17 -20.16 16.25
C SER A 287 -2.25 -20.82 15.41
N LYS A 288 -2.10 -22.12 15.08
CA LYS A 288 -3.10 -22.90 14.34
C LYS A 288 -4.45 -22.95 15.05
N LEU A 289 -4.47 -23.15 16.37
CA LEU A 289 -5.71 -23.23 17.14
C LEU A 289 -6.41 -21.87 17.26
N CYS A 290 -5.65 -20.77 17.37
CA CYS A 290 -6.21 -19.42 17.31
C CYS A 290 -6.78 -19.09 15.93
N GLU A 291 -6.07 -19.46 14.86
CA GLU A 291 -6.55 -19.34 13.48
C GLU A 291 -7.79 -20.19 13.23
N GLU A 292 -7.88 -21.38 13.82
CA GLU A 292 -9.08 -22.23 13.77
C GLU A 292 -10.26 -21.56 14.47
N ALA A 293 -10.08 -21.07 15.69
CA ALA A 293 -11.11 -20.36 16.45
C ALA A 293 -11.60 -19.09 15.73
N SER A 294 -10.71 -18.38 15.03
CA SER A 294 -11.04 -17.14 14.29
C SER A 294 -12.02 -17.34 13.13
N ARG A 295 -12.29 -18.60 12.72
CA ARG A 295 -13.19 -18.95 11.62
C ARG A 295 -14.67 -19.05 12.02
N TYR A 296 -15.00 -18.96 13.31
CA TYR A 296 -16.34 -19.20 13.83
C TYR A 296 -17.00 -17.94 14.40
N SER A 297 -18.30 -18.03 14.69
CA SER A 297 -19.03 -17.05 15.53
C SER A 297 -19.60 -17.72 16.78
N PHE A 298 -19.70 -16.97 17.87
CA PHE A 298 -20.28 -17.43 19.14
C PHE A 298 -21.09 -16.31 19.79
N GLY A 299 -22.31 -16.60 20.25
CA GLY A 299 -23.17 -15.61 20.92
C GLY A 299 -23.54 -14.40 20.06
N GLY A 300 -23.53 -14.52 18.73
CA GLY A 300 -23.75 -13.40 17.80
C GLY A 300 -22.48 -12.59 17.48
N THR A 301 -21.35 -12.90 18.11
CA THR A 301 -20.06 -12.22 17.91
C THR A 301 -19.18 -13.01 16.95
N ASN A 302 -18.56 -12.32 15.99
CA ASN A 302 -17.54 -12.90 15.11
C ASN A 302 -16.22 -13.04 15.88
N LEU A 303 -15.63 -14.23 15.86
CA LEU A 303 -14.42 -14.52 16.63
C LEU A 303 -13.12 -14.14 15.91
N LYS A 304 -13.21 -13.67 14.66
CA LYS A 304 -12.08 -13.31 13.81
C LYS A 304 -11.14 -12.30 14.47
N ASP A 305 -11.69 -11.24 15.05
CA ASP A 305 -10.87 -10.13 15.55
C ASP A 305 -10.20 -10.50 16.88
N VAL A 306 -10.92 -11.23 17.75
CA VAL A 306 -10.43 -11.67 19.06
C VAL A 306 -9.29 -12.67 18.90
N PHE A 307 -9.49 -13.74 18.13
CA PHE A 307 -8.47 -14.79 17.98
C PHE A 307 -7.48 -14.53 16.85
N GLY A 308 -7.78 -13.64 15.91
CA GLY A 308 -6.78 -13.09 14.99
C GLY A 308 -5.71 -12.29 15.73
N LYS A 309 -6.11 -11.49 16.73
CA LYS A 309 -5.18 -10.80 17.64
C LYS A 309 -4.36 -11.78 18.47
N ALA A 310 -4.99 -12.81 19.04
CA ALA A 310 -4.28 -13.85 19.79
C ALA A 310 -3.26 -14.62 18.93
N ALA A 311 -3.61 -14.99 17.69
CA ALA A 311 -2.70 -15.65 16.77
C ALA A 311 -1.46 -14.80 16.44
N LYS A 312 -1.66 -13.49 16.24
CA LYS A 312 -0.56 -12.54 16.01
C LYS A 312 0.38 -12.45 17.21
N LEU A 313 -0.16 -12.36 18.42
CA LEU A 313 0.64 -12.35 19.66
C LEU A 313 1.44 -13.64 19.84
N VAL A 314 0.88 -14.79 19.48
CA VAL A 314 1.62 -16.06 19.47
C VAL A 314 2.79 -16.04 18.49
N ASN A 315 2.58 -15.54 17.27
CA ASN A 315 3.64 -15.41 16.26
C ASN A 315 4.73 -14.41 16.66
N ASP A 316 4.37 -13.41 17.46
CA ASP A 316 5.28 -12.42 18.04
C ASP A 316 5.93 -12.90 19.37
N TYR A 317 5.73 -14.17 19.75
CA TYR A 317 6.25 -14.80 20.97
C TYR A 317 5.71 -14.19 22.29
N GLU A 318 4.57 -13.50 22.24
CA GLU A 318 3.89 -12.89 23.38
C GLU A 318 2.82 -13.84 23.99
N TYR A 319 3.27 -15.01 24.45
CA TYR A 319 2.39 -16.10 24.90
C TYR A 319 1.53 -15.75 26.13
N ASP A 320 2.04 -14.95 27.07
CA ASP A 320 1.29 -14.55 28.27
C ASP A 320 0.08 -13.68 27.90
N GLN A 321 0.24 -12.78 26.94
CA GLN A 321 -0.83 -11.90 26.47
C GLN A 321 -1.84 -12.67 25.61
N ALA A 322 -1.36 -13.54 24.72
CA ALA A 322 -2.22 -14.43 23.94
C ALA A 322 -3.05 -15.35 24.85
N GLY A 323 -2.41 -15.98 25.83
CA GLY A 323 -3.05 -16.83 26.83
C GLY A 323 -4.05 -16.07 27.70
N GLY A 324 -3.76 -14.81 28.05
CA GLY A 324 -4.70 -13.93 28.75
C GLY A 324 -6.00 -13.73 27.98
N ILE A 325 -5.91 -13.36 26.70
CA ILE A 325 -7.07 -13.16 25.81
C ILE A 325 -7.92 -14.44 25.72
N ILE A 326 -7.28 -15.60 25.55
CA ILE A 326 -7.98 -16.89 25.42
C ILE A 326 -8.68 -17.25 26.74
N ASN A 327 -7.99 -17.13 27.87
CA ASN A 327 -8.54 -17.48 29.18
C ASN A 327 -9.69 -16.56 29.62
N ASP A 328 -9.62 -15.28 29.30
CA ASP A 328 -10.72 -14.35 29.60
C ASP A 328 -11.95 -14.63 28.74
N PHE A 329 -11.76 -15.04 27.48
CA PHE A 329 -12.87 -15.49 26.64
C PHE A 329 -13.50 -16.80 27.16
N ILE A 330 -12.69 -17.77 27.61
CA ILE A 330 -13.16 -19.02 28.24
C ILE A 330 -14.02 -18.72 29.49
N LYS A 331 -13.57 -17.80 30.36
CA LYS A 331 -14.35 -17.37 31.53
C LYS A 331 -15.70 -16.76 31.12
N GLY A 332 -15.71 -15.95 30.05
CA GLY A 332 -16.92 -15.38 29.47
C GLY A 332 -17.94 -16.46 29.06
N ILE A 333 -17.51 -17.46 28.31
CA ILE A 333 -18.37 -18.59 27.89
C ILE A 333 -18.97 -19.31 29.10
N ASN A 334 -18.14 -19.63 30.10
CA ASN A 334 -18.58 -20.34 31.31
C ASN A 334 -19.54 -19.51 32.17
N SER A 335 -19.42 -18.19 32.15
CA SER A 335 -20.35 -17.29 32.87
C SER A 335 -21.72 -17.18 32.20
N THR A 336 -21.78 -17.28 30.86
CA THR A 336 -23.03 -17.23 30.08
C THR A 336 -23.77 -18.56 30.01
N GLY A 337 -23.10 -19.69 30.25
CA GLY A 337 -23.70 -21.03 30.24
C GLY A 337 -24.40 -21.45 31.55
N GLY A 338 -24.43 -20.58 32.56
CA GLY A 338 -25.07 -20.82 33.87
C GLY A 338 -26.54 -20.38 33.95
N GLU A 339 -27.07 -19.74 32.91
CA GLU A 339 -28.48 -19.37 32.79
C GLU A 339 -29.10 -20.10 31.58
N SER A 340 -29.39 -21.39 31.73
CA SER A 340 -30.29 -22.14 30.85
C SER A 340 -30.91 -23.31 31.59
#